data_AF-A0A178LHT6-F1
#
_entry.id   AF-A0A178LHT6-F1
#
_cell.length_a   1.000
_cell.length_b   1.000
_cell.length_c   1.000
_cell.angle_alpha   90.00
_cell.angle_beta   90.00
_cell.angle_gamma   90.00
#
_symmetry.space_group_name_H-M   'P 1'
#
loop_
_entity.id
_entity.type
_entity.pdbx_description
1 polymer ?
#
loop_
_entity_poly.entity_id
_entity_poly.type
_entity_poly.pdbx_seq_one_letter_code
_entity_poly.pdbx_strand_id
1 'polypeptide(L)'
;MAMNGDENDVTVRAARALRQQPEPGWFQVRDAVIASVRSTPRGGWPLLVDDPRPGTAAGIVRVSGLVLGALLSRALADDPEYAATDIDLMVEGGRLQGISIELSARYRAQLPPVVSRVRARCRAVVAEVIGAAAGVPIHVAVNDVHP
;
A
#
# COMPACT_ATOMS: atom_id res chain seq x y z
N MET A 1 41.99 3.39 -6.69
CA MET A 1 40.73 3.91 -7.22
C MET A 1 40.50 3.31 -8.60
N ALA A 2 39.82 2.16 -8.68
CA ALA A 2 39.20 1.56 -9.88
C ALA A 2 38.62 0.19 -9.48
N MET A 3 37.34 0.13 -9.07
CA MET A 3 36.65 -1.15 -8.77
C MET A 3 35.11 -1.04 -8.82
N ASN A 4 34.54 -0.16 -9.67
CA ASN A 4 33.08 0.01 -9.78
C ASN A 4 32.49 -0.37 -11.16
N GLY A 5 33.33 -0.78 -12.11
CA GLY A 5 32.90 -1.11 -13.48
C GLY A 5 32.55 -2.59 -13.72
N ASP A 6 33.09 -3.50 -12.90
CA ASP A 6 33.10 -4.94 -13.18
C ASP A 6 31.93 -5.67 -12.49
N GLU A 7 31.57 -5.28 -11.24
CA GLU A 7 30.41 -5.86 -10.53
C GLU A 7 29.08 -5.55 -11.23
N ASN A 8 28.92 -4.32 -11.75
CA ASN A 8 27.73 -3.95 -12.51
C ASN A 8 27.61 -4.76 -13.80
N ASP A 9 28.72 -5.07 -14.48
CA ASP A 9 28.71 -5.88 -15.70
C ASP A 9 28.34 -7.34 -15.41
N VAL A 10 28.88 -7.90 -14.33
CA VAL A 10 28.53 -9.26 -13.86
C VAL A 10 27.05 -9.34 -13.46
N THR A 11 26.52 -8.37 -12.71
CA THR A 11 25.11 -8.34 -12.31
C THR A 11 24.18 -8.15 -13.51
N VAL A 12 24.52 -7.26 -14.45
CA VAL A 12 23.73 -7.05 -15.68
C VAL A 12 23.74 -8.30 -16.56
N ARG A 13 24.88 -8.96 -16.69
CA ARG A 13 25.02 -10.20 -17.47
C ARG A 13 24.29 -11.38 -16.81
N ALA A 14 24.36 -11.52 -15.47
CA ALA A 14 23.61 -12.51 -14.72
C ALA A 14 22.10 -12.27 -14.82
N ALA A 15 21.64 -11.02 -14.69
CA ALA A 15 20.23 -10.65 -14.86
C ALA A 15 19.75 -10.93 -16.30
N ARG A 16 20.59 -10.71 -17.31
CA ARG A 16 20.29 -11.04 -18.71
C ARG A 16 20.21 -12.57 -18.91
N ALA A 17 21.12 -13.33 -18.33
CA ALA A 17 21.12 -14.79 -18.40
C ALA A 17 19.87 -15.38 -17.73
N LEU A 18 19.50 -14.90 -16.53
CA LEU A 18 18.28 -15.32 -15.83
C LEU A 18 16.99 -14.95 -16.58
N ARG A 19 16.98 -13.84 -17.32
CA ARG A 19 15.84 -13.48 -18.19
C ARG A 19 15.76 -14.35 -19.45
N GLN A 20 16.90 -14.83 -19.95
CA GLN A 20 16.98 -15.66 -21.17
C GLN A 20 16.81 -17.16 -20.89
N GLN A 21 17.04 -17.58 -19.65
CA GLN A 21 16.71 -18.92 -19.14
C GLN A 21 15.73 -18.79 -17.97
N PRO A 22 14.47 -18.39 -18.23
CA PRO A 22 13.46 -18.48 -17.19
C PRO A 22 13.35 -19.94 -16.76
N GLU A 23 13.54 -20.22 -15.47
CA GLU A 23 13.39 -21.58 -14.96
C GLU A 23 12.02 -22.14 -15.37
N PRO A 24 11.98 -23.28 -16.08
CA PRO A 24 10.73 -23.91 -16.47
C PRO A 24 9.87 -24.14 -15.22
N GLY A 25 8.69 -23.53 -15.18
CA GLY A 25 7.74 -23.68 -14.07
C GLY A 25 7.71 -22.51 -13.07
N TRP A 26 8.71 -21.62 -13.00
CA TRP A 26 8.69 -20.50 -12.05
C TRP A 26 7.50 -19.55 -12.28
N PHE A 27 7.20 -19.21 -13.53
CA PHE A 27 6.04 -18.37 -13.85
C PHE A 27 4.71 -19.05 -13.50
N GLN A 28 4.61 -20.38 -13.69
CA GLN A 28 3.41 -21.15 -13.35
C GLN A 28 3.23 -21.25 -11.82
N VAL A 29 4.32 -21.48 -11.08
CA VAL A 29 4.32 -21.48 -9.61
C VAL A 29 4.00 -20.09 -9.07
N ARG A 30 4.60 -19.03 -9.62
CA ARG A 30 4.33 -17.64 -9.24
C ARG A 30 2.85 -17.29 -9.41
N ASP A 31 2.28 -17.57 -10.58
CA ASP A 31 0.90 -17.20 -10.87
C ASP A 31 -0.08 -18.03 -10.01
N ALA A 32 0.20 -19.31 -9.76
CA ALA A 32 -0.58 -20.17 -8.86
C ALA A 32 -0.49 -19.71 -7.40
N VAL A 33 0.69 -19.31 -6.91
CA VAL A 33 0.89 -18.77 -5.57
C VAL A 33 0.15 -17.44 -5.42
N ILE A 34 0.28 -16.52 -6.39
CA ILE A 34 -0.45 -15.24 -6.38
C ILE A 34 -1.96 -15.49 -6.40
N ALA A 35 -2.46 -16.39 -7.25
CA ALA A 35 -3.87 -16.74 -7.31
C ALA A 35 -4.36 -17.33 -5.98
N SER A 36 -3.60 -18.27 -5.39
CA SER A 36 -3.91 -18.87 -4.10
C SER A 36 -3.98 -17.82 -2.98
N VAL A 37 -2.98 -16.95 -2.88
CA VAL A 37 -2.96 -15.83 -1.92
C VAL A 37 -4.15 -14.89 -2.14
N ARG A 38 -4.50 -14.57 -3.39
CA ARG A 38 -5.65 -13.72 -3.71
C ARG A 38 -7.00 -14.39 -3.42
N SER A 39 -7.08 -15.70 -3.57
CA SER A 39 -8.29 -16.50 -3.30
C SER A 39 -8.49 -16.82 -1.82
N THR A 40 -7.45 -16.66 -1.01
CA THR A 40 -7.51 -16.89 0.43
C THR A 40 -8.41 -15.81 1.06
N PRO A 41 -9.54 -16.18 1.69
CA PRO A 41 -10.39 -15.21 2.37
C PRO A 41 -9.57 -14.49 3.44
N ARG A 42 -9.43 -13.16 3.30
CA ARG A 42 -8.83 -12.34 4.34
C ARG A 42 -9.90 -12.06 5.39
N GLY A 43 -9.64 -12.41 6.63
CA GLY A 43 -10.47 -11.97 7.75
C GLY A 43 -10.24 -10.48 7.96
N GLY A 44 -11.24 -9.64 7.68
CA GLY A 44 -11.22 -8.23 8.03
C GLY A 44 -11.87 -8.01 9.38
N TRP A 45 -11.20 -7.30 10.29
CA TRP A 45 -11.86 -6.85 11.52
C TRP A 45 -12.82 -5.69 11.18
N PRO A 46 -14.08 -5.72 11.65
CA PRO A 46 -15.01 -4.64 11.38
C PRO A 46 -14.59 -3.38 12.13
N LEU A 47 -14.50 -2.27 11.41
CA LEU A 47 -14.32 -0.93 11.93
C LEU A 47 -15.66 -0.40 12.45
N LEU A 48 -15.68 0.05 13.69
CA LEU A 48 -16.79 0.74 14.32
C LEU A 48 -16.67 2.23 13.99
N VAL A 49 -17.64 2.74 13.26
CA VAL A 49 -17.70 4.12 12.78
C VAL A 49 -18.95 4.77 13.36
N ASP A 50 -18.82 5.98 13.88
CA ASP A 50 -19.98 6.73 14.36
C ASP A 50 -20.88 7.09 13.18
N ASP A 51 -22.19 6.85 13.32
CA ASP A 51 -23.17 7.16 12.28
C ASP A 51 -23.17 8.68 12.02
N PRO A 52 -22.87 9.15 10.79
CA PRO A 52 -22.85 10.57 10.47
C PRO A 52 -24.24 11.21 10.41
N ARG A 53 -25.32 10.41 10.38
CA ARG A 53 -26.71 10.87 10.42
C ARG A 53 -27.50 10.05 11.42
N PRO A 54 -27.14 10.13 12.72
CA PRO A 54 -27.86 9.40 13.74
C PRO A 54 -29.31 9.90 13.76
N GLY A 55 -30.26 8.98 13.86
CA GLY A 55 -31.67 9.33 14.02
C GLY A 55 -31.93 9.92 15.41
N THR A 56 -32.67 9.20 16.25
CA THR A 56 -32.97 9.65 17.63
C THR A 56 -31.89 9.28 18.65
N ALA A 57 -30.90 8.48 18.28
CA ALA A 57 -29.80 8.04 19.15
C ALA A 57 -28.50 7.89 18.35
N ALA A 58 -27.36 8.00 19.02
CA ALA A 58 -26.05 7.73 18.41
C ALA A 58 -26.01 6.31 17.84
N GLY A 59 -25.75 6.20 16.54
CA GLY A 59 -25.63 4.94 15.82
C GLY A 59 -24.17 4.56 15.60
N ILE A 60 -23.90 3.26 15.44
CA ILE A 60 -22.61 2.75 14.99
C ILE A 60 -22.82 2.00 13.67
N VAL A 61 -22.03 2.38 12.66
CA VAL A 61 -21.92 1.67 11.39
C VAL A 61 -20.70 0.77 11.43
N ARG A 62 -20.81 -0.44 10.86
CA ARG A 62 -19.69 -1.37 10.74
C ARG A 62 -19.15 -1.32 9.32
N VAL A 63 -17.90 -0.89 9.18
CA VAL A 63 -17.20 -0.83 7.89
C VAL A 63 -16.13 -1.92 7.85
N SER A 64 -16.03 -2.66 6.75
CA SER A 64 -14.95 -3.64 6.60
C SER A 64 -13.60 -2.94 6.44
N GLY A 65 -12.60 -3.30 7.26
CA GLY A 65 -11.23 -2.82 7.07
C GLY A 65 -10.66 -3.16 5.70
N LEU A 66 -11.11 -4.27 5.08
CA LEU A 66 -10.70 -4.63 3.72
C LEU A 66 -11.19 -3.63 2.67
N VAL A 67 -12.39 -3.07 2.86
CA VAL A 67 -12.94 -2.05 1.96
C VAL A 67 -12.11 -0.77 2.08
N LEU A 68 -11.76 -0.36 3.30
CA LEU A 68 -10.88 0.80 3.50
C LEU A 68 -9.51 0.59 2.83
N GLY A 69 -8.87 -0.56 3.06
CA GLY A 69 -7.58 -0.89 2.45
C GLY A 69 -7.64 -0.89 0.92
N ALA A 70 -8.71 -1.43 0.34
CA ALA A 70 -8.91 -1.44 -1.11
C ALA A 70 -9.10 -0.03 -1.68
N LEU A 71 -9.86 0.83 -0.99
CA LEU A 71 -10.07 2.22 -1.41
C LEU A 71 -8.77 3.04 -1.30
N LEU A 72 -7.97 2.83 -0.25
CA LEU A 72 -6.65 3.45 -0.11
C LEU A 72 -5.71 2.99 -1.24
N SER A 73 -5.65 1.68 -1.50
CA SER A 73 -4.84 1.13 -2.58
C SER A 73 -5.22 1.75 -3.93
N ARG A 74 -6.52 1.85 -4.22
CA ARG A 74 -7.02 2.49 -5.45
C ARG A 74 -6.69 3.98 -5.51
N ALA A 75 -6.85 4.71 -4.41
CA ALA A 75 -6.57 6.15 -4.37
C ALA A 75 -5.08 6.47 -4.53
N LEU A 76 -4.20 5.54 -4.15
CA LEU A 76 -2.76 5.68 -4.27
C LEU A 76 -2.19 5.11 -5.58
N ALA A 77 -3.00 4.40 -6.36
CA ALA A 77 -2.60 3.84 -7.65
C ALA A 77 -2.31 4.94 -8.70
N ASP A 78 -1.61 4.55 -9.75
CA ASP A 78 -1.42 5.33 -10.99
C ASP A 78 -0.67 6.68 -10.83
N ASP A 79 0.10 6.87 -9.76
CA ASP A 79 0.99 8.03 -9.62
C ASP A 79 2.38 7.74 -10.22
N PRO A 80 2.90 8.57 -11.14
CA PRO A 80 4.16 8.30 -11.81
C PRO A 80 5.40 8.57 -10.92
N GLU A 81 5.23 9.17 -9.74
CA GLU A 81 6.34 9.49 -8.84
C GLU A 81 6.55 8.44 -7.73
N TYR A 82 5.61 7.52 -7.52
CA TYR A 82 5.72 6.48 -6.50
C TYR A 82 4.85 5.26 -6.80
N ALA A 83 5.15 4.13 -6.18
CA ALA A 83 4.28 2.96 -6.09
C ALA A 83 4.04 2.65 -4.60
N ALA A 84 2.79 2.45 -4.20
CA ALA A 84 2.47 1.97 -2.86
C ALA A 84 2.83 0.48 -2.77
N THR A 85 3.76 0.14 -1.89
CA THR A 85 4.26 -1.22 -1.69
C THR A 85 3.56 -1.94 -0.55
N ASP A 86 3.14 -1.21 0.47
CA ASP A 86 2.38 -1.75 1.59
C ASP A 86 1.40 -0.74 2.17
N ILE A 87 0.28 -1.25 2.69
CA ILE A 87 -0.78 -0.49 3.36
C ILE A 87 -1.25 -1.30 4.56
N ASP A 88 -0.91 -0.81 5.75
CA ASP A 88 -1.32 -1.43 7.01
C ASP A 88 -2.35 -0.56 7.75
N LEU A 89 -3.35 -1.25 8.32
CA LEU A 89 -4.43 -0.63 9.09
C LEU A 89 -4.32 -1.10 10.54
N MET A 90 -3.93 -0.19 11.43
CA MET A 90 -3.82 -0.48 12.87
C MET A 90 -5.20 -0.35 13.50
N VAL A 91 -5.81 -1.48 13.88
CA VAL A 91 -7.16 -1.53 14.45
C VAL A 91 -7.10 -2.09 15.87
N GLU A 92 -7.63 -1.33 16.83
CA GLU A 92 -7.73 -1.73 18.24
C GLU A 92 -9.17 -1.56 18.73
N GLY A 93 -9.74 -2.60 19.34
CA GLY A 93 -11.13 -2.56 19.82
C GLY A 93 -12.17 -2.27 18.73
N GLY A 94 -11.84 -2.55 17.45
CA GLY A 94 -12.66 -2.19 16.30
C GLY A 94 -12.57 -0.72 15.89
N ARG A 95 -11.72 0.12 16.50
CA ARG A 95 -11.48 1.49 16.06
C ARG A 95 -10.17 1.57 15.30
N LEU A 96 -10.15 2.38 14.23
CA LEU A 96 -8.94 2.66 13.47
C LEU A 96 -8.05 3.60 14.28
N GLN A 97 -6.85 3.12 14.64
CA GLN A 97 -5.87 3.87 15.45
C GLN A 97 -4.77 4.49 14.60
N GLY A 98 -4.51 3.94 13.41
CA GLY A 98 -3.43 4.42 12.56
C GLY A 98 -3.44 3.78 11.18
N ILE A 99 -2.77 4.44 10.24
CA ILE A 99 -2.50 3.90 8.91
C ILE A 99 -1.01 4.04 8.65
N SER A 100 -0.37 2.96 8.21
CA SER A 100 0.99 2.98 7.69
C SER A 100 0.99 2.74 6.18
N ILE A 101 1.69 3.59 5.45
CA ILE A 101 1.86 3.47 4.00
C ILE A 101 3.35 3.38 3.69
N GLU A 102 3.74 2.34 2.97
CA GLU A 102 5.09 2.22 2.43
C GLU A 102 5.08 2.49 0.93
N LEU A 103 6.08 3.24 0.47
CA LEU A 103 6.24 3.64 -0.91
C LEU A 103 7.60 3.22 -1.45
N SER A 104 7.62 2.81 -2.73
CA SER A 104 8.79 2.90 -3.59
C SER A 104 8.69 4.18 -4.40
N ALA A 105 9.64 5.10 -4.25
CA ALA A 105 9.62 6.38 -4.97
C ALA A 105 10.39 6.29 -6.29
N ARG A 106 9.99 7.07 -7.29
CA ARG A 106 10.75 7.16 -8.53
C ARG A 106 12.08 7.88 -8.28
N TYR A 107 13.14 7.46 -8.97
CA TYR A 107 14.42 8.14 -8.92
C TYR A 107 14.27 9.62 -9.28
N ARG A 108 14.88 10.50 -8.46
CA ARG A 108 14.78 11.97 -8.53
C ARG A 108 13.40 12.56 -8.21
N ALA A 109 12.44 11.76 -7.73
CA ALA A 109 11.20 12.32 -7.19
C ALA A 109 11.48 13.21 -5.98
N GLN A 110 10.71 14.28 -5.85
CA GLN A 110 10.77 15.12 -4.65
C GLN A 110 9.94 14.45 -3.54
N LEU A 111 10.62 13.81 -2.59
CA LEU A 111 9.95 13.02 -1.55
C LEU A 111 8.99 13.82 -0.66
N PRO A 112 9.31 15.04 -0.18
CA PRO A 112 8.39 15.75 0.70
C PRO A 112 7.05 16.10 0.03
N PRO A 113 7.00 16.62 -1.22
CA PRO A 113 5.75 16.78 -1.96
C PRO A 113 4.98 15.47 -2.17
N VAL A 114 5.67 14.38 -2.54
CA VAL A 114 5.07 13.05 -2.72
C VAL A 114 4.40 12.57 -1.43
N VAL A 115 5.13 12.62 -0.31
CA VAL A 115 4.63 12.21 1.01
C VAL A 115 3.42 13.04 1.44
N SER A 116 3.45 14.36 1.23
CA SER A 116 2.32 15.24 1.52
C SER A 116 1.08 14.90 0.68
N ARG A 117 1.28 14.61 -0.62
CA ARG A 117 0.20 14.24 -1.53
C ARG A 117 -0.42 12.89 -1.14
N VAL A 118 0.39 11.90 -0.82
CA VAL A 118 -0.07 10.59 -0.32
C VAL A 118 -0.88 10.75 0.96
N ARG A 119 -0.37 11.50 1.94
CA ARG A 119 -1.12 11.78 3.19
C ARG A 119 -2.46 12.46 2.90
N ALA A 120 -2.50 13.44 2.00
CA ALA A 120 -3.74 14.12 1.63
C ALA A 120 -4.76 13.17 0.99
N ARG A 121 -4.33 12.32 0.04
CA ARG A 121 -5.19 11.31 -0.61
C ARG A 121 -5.73 10.29 0.42
N CYS A 122 -4.89 9.77 1.30
CA CYS A 122 -5.33 8.86 2.35
C CYS A 122 -6.33 9.52 3.31
N ARG A 123 -6.09 10.78 3.72
CA ARG A 123 -7.03 11.54 4.57
C ARG A 123 -8.39 11.70 3.89
N ALA A 124 -8.42 11.96 2.59
CA ALA A 124 -9.68 12.09 1.85
C ALA A 124 -10.48 10.78 1.87
N VAL A 125 -9.84 9.64 1.59
CA VAL A 125 -10.48 8.31 1.65
C VAL A 125 -10.98 8.00 3.05
N VAL A 126 -10.18 8.25 4.08
CA VAL A 126 -10.57 8.01 5.48
C VAL A 126 -11.78 8.87 5.85
N ALA A 127 -11.77 10.15 5.49
CA ALA A 127 -12.88 11.06 5.76
C ALA A 127 -14.17 10.64 5.03
N GLU A 128 -14.06 10.13 3.81
CA GLU A 128 -15.19 9.61 3.04
C GLU A 128 -15.81 8.36 3.68
N VAL A 129 -14.97 7.44 4.15
CA VAL A 129 -15.39 6.10 4.62
C VAL A 129 -15.78 6.09 6.10
N ILE A 130 -15.04 6.81 6.94
CA ILE A 130 -15.15 6.79 8.41
C ILE A 130 -15.76 8.12 8.92
N GLY A 131 -15.94 9.12 8.05
CA GLY A 131 -16.43 10.43 8.45
C GLY A 131 -15.37 11.28 9.14
N ALA A 132 -15.82 12.32 9.85
CA ALA A 132 -14.96 13.32 10.51
C ALA A 132 -14.18 12.80 11.74
N ALA A 133 -13.86 11.51 11.81
CA ALA A 133 -12.82 10.94 12.68
C ALA A 133 -11.43 11.42 12.21
N ALA A 134 -11.28 12.75 12.18
CA ALA A 134 -10.14 13.54 11.77
C ALA A 134 -9.10 13.53 12.88
N GLY A 135 -8.38 12.41 12.98
CA GLY A 135 -7.35 12.27 14.00
C GLY A 135 -6.44 11.06 13.80
N VAL A 136 -6.86 10.11 12.98
CA VAL A 136 -6.05 8.92 12.69
C VAL A 136 -4.69 9.34 12.13
N PRO A 137 -3.57 9.04 12.82
CA PRO A 137 -2.25 9.28 12.30
C PRO A 137 -2.03 8.44 11.04
N ILE A 138 -1.65 9.12 9.95
CA ILE A 138 -1.26 8.48 8.69
C ILE A 138 0.25 8.64 8.58
N HIS A 139 0.97 7.55 8.79
CA HIS A 139 2.42 7.46 8.60
C HIS A 139 2.71 7.06 7.16
N VAL A 140 3.67 7.74 6.55
CA VAL A 140 4.10 7.45 5.18
C VAL A 140 5.62 7.36 5.21
N ALA A 141 6.13 6.22 4.79
CA ALA A 141 7.55 5.92 4.67
C ALA A 141 7.89 5.63 3.21
N VAL A 142 9.10 6.04 2.79
CA VAL A 142 9.65 5.70 1.48
C VAL A 142 10.83 4.77 1.75
N ASN A 143 10.66 3.50 1.41
CA ASN A 143 11.61 2.43 1.76
C ASN A 143 12.44 1.95 0.57
N ASP A 144 12.03 2.32 -0.65
CA ASP A 144 12.65 1.85 -1.89
C ASP A 144 12.64 2.96 -2.97
N VAL A 145 13.51 2.79 -3.98
CA VAL A 145 13.58 3.68 -5.15
C VAL A 145 13.59 2.87 -6.43
N HIS A 146 12.67 3.18 -7.36
CA HIS A 146 12.59 2.56 -8.68
C HIS A 146 13.01 3.54 -9.81
N PRO A 147 13.51 3.02 -10.95
CA PRO A 147 13.93 3.84 -12.10
C PRO A 147 12.80 4.66 -12.74
#